data_AF-K0THS0-F1
#
_entry.id   AF-K0THS0-F1
#
_cell.length_a   1.000
_cell.length_b   1.000
_cell.length_c   1.000
_cell.angle_alpha   90.00
_cell.angle_beta   90.00
_cell.angle_gamma   90.00
#
_symmetry.space_group_name_H-M   'P 1'
#
loop_
_entity.id
_entity.type
_entity.pdbx_description
1 polymer ?
#
loop_
_entity_poly.entity_id
_entity_poly.type
_entity_poly.pdbx_seq_one_letter_code
_entity_poly.pdbx_strand_id
1 'polypeptide(L)'
;EDSAYLSVGVIRPLPGWDQWRLEDFHPFFDESIRDDLLLERTSRWEGDVHCCHFYLNGDCWYSNWEGEGESIWEGVDNYDKGIHNTLGLLLDLDSGTLSLYQNGQKLGTLKDRLAGVYCWIASFVVSRSMAMGSASIERGYNVIDAQAN
;
A
#
# COMPACT_ATOMS: atom_id res chain seq x y z
N GLU A 1 -17.59 14.44 10.28
CA GLU A 1 -16.37 14.89 9.59
C GLU A 1 -16.30 14.08 8.31
N ASP A 2 -16.41 14.70 7.15
CA ASP A 2 -16.29 13.99 5.87
C ASP A 2 -14.81 13.61 5.71
N SER A 3 -14.46 12.39 6.10
CA SER A 3 -13.08 11.89 6.05
C SER A 3 -12.91 11.09 4.76
N ALA A 4 -12.04 11.56 3.87
CA ALA A 4 -11.53 10.72 2.79
C ALA A 4 -10.29 9.98 3.30
N TYR A 5 -10.32 8.65 3.30
CA TYR A 5 -9.13 7.84 3.63
C TYR A 5 -8.46 7.40 2.35
N LEU A 6 -7.25 7.92 2.13
CA LEU A 6 -6.39 7.48 1.05
C LEU A 6 -5.28 6.61 1.63
N SER A 7 -5.13 5.42 1.05
CA SER A 7 -4.02 4.54 1.37
C SER A 7 -3.32 4.04 0.13
N VAL A 8 -2.02 3.78 0.27
CA VAL A 8 -1.16 3.20 -0.76
C VAL A 8 -0.32 2.09 -0.14
N GLY A 9 0.08 1.11 -0.93
CA GLY A 9 0.92 0.05 -0.41
C GLY A 9 1.00 -1.15 -1.32
N VAL A 10 1.07 -2.32 -0.69
CA VAL A 10 1.21 -3.60 -1.38
C VAL A 10 0.15 -4.59 -0.92
N ILE A 11 -0.27 -5.45 -1.84
CA ILE A 11 -1.19 -6.55 -1.61
C ILE A 11 -0.71 -7.77 -2.38
N ARG A 12 -1.09 -8.97 -1.98
CA ARG A 12 -0.86 -10.15 -2.81
C ARG A 12 -1.56 -10.04 -4.18
N PRO A 13 -1.02 -10.68 -5.24
CA PRO A 13 -1.69 -10.71 -6.52
C PRO A 13 -3.05 -11.42 -6.44
N LEU A 14 -4.12 -10.74 -6.85
CA LEU A 14 -5.49 -11.23 -6.84
C LEU A 14 -6.03 -11.30 -8.28
N PRO A 15 -5.66 -12.34 -9.06
CA PRO A 15 -6.02 -12.42 -10.47
C PRO A 15 -7.53 -12.61 -10.67
N GLY A 16 -8.14 -11.81 -11.56
CA GLY A 16 -9.57 -11.94 -11.90
C GLY A 16 -10.53 -11.24 -10.95
N TRP A 17 -10.04 -10.64 -9.87
CA TRP A 17 -10.87 -9.87 -8.92
C TRP A 17 -11.49 -8.62 -9.55
N ASP A 18 -10.86 -8.08 -10.60
CA ASP A 18 -11.43 -7.00 -11.43
C ASP A 18 -12.76 -7.38 -12.10
N GLN A 19 -13.03 -8.68 -12.26
CA GLN A 19 -14.26 -9.19 -12.89
C GLN A 19 -15.43 -9.29 -11.92
N TRP A 20 -15.17 -9.24 -10.61
CA TRP A 20 -16.19 -9.42 -9.58
C TRP A 20 -17.11 -8.20 -9.44
N ARG A 21 -16.76 -7.07 -10.08
CA ARG A 21 -17.53 -5.81 -10.10
C ARG A 21 -17.98 -5.38 -8.69
N LEU A 22 -17.10 -5.56 -7.71
CA LEU A 22 -17.34 -5.14 -6.34
C LEU A 22 -17.62 -3.63 -6.32
N GLU A 23 -18.68 -3.22 -5.64
CA GLU A 23 -18.99 -1.80 -5.45
C GLU A 23 -17.99 -1.13 -4.48
N ASP A 24 -17.46 -1.91 -3.54
CA ASP A 24 -16.43 -1.52 -2.58
C ASP A 24 -15.43 -2.67 -2.41
N PHE A 25 -14.17 -2.33 -2.18
CA PHE A 25 -13.10 -3.29 -1.89
C PHE A 25 -12.14 -2.67 -0.89
N HIS A 26 -12.15 -3.20 0.34
CA HIS A 26 -11.16 -2.83 1.35
C HIS A 26 -10.54 -4.09 1.97
N PRO A 27 -9.24 -4.37 1.72
CA PRO A 27 -8.62 -5.65 2.06
C PRO A 27 -8.40 -5.89 3.57
N PHE A 28 -8.79 -4.94 4.42
CA PHE A 28 -8.70 -5.04 5.89
C PHE A 28 -10.06 -5.11 6.58
N PHE A 29 -11.04 -4.33 6.13
CA PHE A 29 -12.27 -4.07 6.89
C PHE A 29 -13.48 -4.80 6.32
N ASP A 30 -13.36 -5.34 5.11
CA ASP A 30 -14.43 -6.13 4.51
C ASP A 30 -14.26 -7.60 4.91
N GLU A 31 -14.95 -7.99 5.98
CA GLU A 31 -14.96 -9.38 6.44
C GLU A 31 -15.63 -10.33 5.44
N SER A 32 -16.48 -9.81 4.55
CA SER A 32 -17.26 -10.66 3.63
C SER A 32 -16.41 -11.30 2.53
N ILE A 33 -15.27 -10.67 2.19
CA ILE A 33 -14.33 -11.15 1.17
C ILE A 33 -13.10 -11.85 1.76
N ARG A 34 -13.00 -11.92 3.09
CA ARG A 34 -11.80 -12.45 3.79
C ARG A 34 -11.48 -13.88 3.39
N ASP A 35 -12.49 -14.75 3.38
CA ASP A 35 -12.31 -16.16 3.02
C ASP A 35 -11.93 -16.30 1.54
N ASP A 36 -12.54 -15.50 0.66
CA ASP A 36 -12.21 -15.46 -0.76
C ASP A 36 -10.76 -15.01 -1.00
N LEU A 37 -10.29 -13.99 -0.28
CA LEU A 37 -8.91 -13.54 -0.32
C LEU A 37 -7.92 -14.65 0.09
N LEU A 38 -8.24 -15.41 1.14
CA LEU A 38 -7.42 -16.53 1.60
C LEU A 38 -7.38 -17.70 0.60
N LEU A 39 -8.46 -17.92 -0.16
CA LEU A 39 -8.53 -18.95 -1.21
C LEU A 39 -7.61 -18.66 -2.40
N GLU A 40 -7.23 -17.40 -2.63
CA GLU A 40 -6.26 -17.02 -3.68
C GLU A 40 -4.82 -17.39 -3.35
N ARG A 41 -4.56 -17.93 -2.15
CA ARG A 41 -3.20 -18.25 -1.70
C ARG A 41 -2.54 -19.24 -2.66
N THR A 42 -1.36 -18.86 -3.14
CA THR A 42 -0.52 -19.71 -3.99
C THR A 42 0.81 -20.03 -3.32
N SER A 43 1.55 -21.00 -3.86
CA SER A 43 2.92 -21.31 -3.40
C SER A 43 3.90 -20.15 -3.57
N ARG A 44 3.56 -19.12 -4.37
CA ARG A 44 4.36 -17.90 -4.55
C ARG A 44 4.18 -16.89 -3.42
N TRP A 45 3.17 -17.08 -2.57
CA TRP A 45 2.93 -16.22 -1.41
C TRP A 45 3.72 -16.77 -0.23
N GLU A 46 4.85 -16.15 0.05
CA GLU A 46 5.75 -16.54 1.13
C GLU A 46 5.62 -15.58 2.32
N GLY A 47 5.68 -16.09 3.54
CA GLY A 47 5.48 -15.29 4.75
C GLY A 47 4.00 -15.05 5.09
N ASP A 48 3.79 -14.20 6.09
CA ASP A 48 2.51 -13.90 6.73
C ASP A 48 1.99 -12.50 6.40
N VAL A 49 2.76 -11.63 5.76
CA VAL A 49 2.25 -10.31 5.32
C VAL A 49 1.54 -10.47 3.98
N HIS A 50 0.21 -10.31 3.93
CA HIS A 50 -0.60 -10.42 2.71
C HIS A 50 -0.96 -9.05 2.12
N CYS A 51 -1.14 -8.05 2.97
CA CYS A 51 -1.17 -6.66 2.55
C CYS A 51 -0.48 -5.77 3.59
N CYS A 52 -0.02 -4.61 3.13
CA CYS A 52 0.53 -3.54 3.96
C CYS A 52 0.15 -2.21 3.33
N HIS A 53 -0.63 -1.40 4.05
CA HIS A 53 -1.15 -0.11 3.61
C HIS A 53 -0.58 1.01 4.48
N PHE A 54 -0.13 2.06 3.82
CA PHE A 54 0.19 3.33 4.44
C PHE A 54 -0.95 4.30 4.16
N TYR A 55 -1.52 4.87 5.22
CA TYR A 55 -2.54 5.89 5.15
C TYR A 55 -1.88 7.27 5.18
N LEU A 56 -2.44 8.23 4.43
CA LEU A 56 -1.90 9.59 4.37
C LEU A 56 -1.97 10.37 5.70
N ASN A 57 -2.59 9.81 6.73
CA ASN A 57 -2.52 10.35 8.08
C ASN A 57 -1.23 9.90 8.82
N GLY A 58 -0.38 9.07 8.22
CA GLY A 58 0.87 8.55 8.78
C GLY A 58 0.77 7.13 9.34
N ASP A 59 -0.43 6.57 9.44
CA ASP A 59 -0.63 5.23 10.01
C ASP A 59 -0.24 4.16 8.99
N CYS A 60 0.33 3.05 9.46
CA CYS A 60 0.64 1.91 8.62
C CYS A 60 0.03 0.64 9.22
N TRP A 61 -0.72 -0.10 8.41
CA TRP A 61 -1.39 -1.33 8.80
C TRP A 61 -0.99 -2.45 7.88
N TYR A 62 -0.88 -3.66 8.42
CA TYR A 62 -0.63 -4.88 7.66
C TYR A 62 -1.57 -5.99 8.11
N SER A 63 -1.81 -6.96 7.23
CA SER A 63 -2.70 -8.07 7.53
C SER A 63 -2.23 -9.35 6.86
N ASN A 64 -2.49 -10.47 7.51
CA ASN A 64 -2.42 -11.82 6.95
C ASN A 64 -3.83 -12.34 6.55
N TRP A 65 -4.85 -11.47 6.63
CA TRP A 65 -6.28 -11.74 6.50
C TRP A 65 -6.89 -12.68 7.54
N GLU A 66 -6.13 -13.20 8.48
CA GLU A 66 -6.65 -13.85 9.70
C GLU A 66 -6.66 -12.87 10.89
N GLY A 67 -5.87 -11.80 10.80
CA GLY A 67 -5.84 -10.65 11.69
C GLY A 67 -5.08 -9.48 11.07
N GLU A 68 -5.21 -8.32 11.70
CA GLU A 68 -4.49 -7.10 11.33
C GLU A 68 -3.53 -6.66 12.44
N GLY A 69 -2.51 -5.90 12.04
CA GLY A 69 -1.57 -5.28 12.94
C GLY A 69 -1.20 -3.89 12.48
N GLU A 70 -0.95 -3.01 13.45
CA GLU A 70 -0.34 -1.72 13.20
C GLU A 70 1.18 -1.88 13.10
N SER A 71 1.77 -1.26 12.07
CA SER A 71 3.21 -1.20 11.89
C SER A 71 3.74 0.13 12.42
N ILE A 72 4.44 0.07 13.54
CA ILE A 72 5.14 1.22 14.10
C ILE A 72 6.43 1.39 13.31
N TRP A 73 6.48 2.41 12.45
CA TRP A 73 7.57 2.65 11.52
C TRP A 73 8.42 3.86 11.92
N GLU A 74 9.71 3.81 11.62
CA GLU A 74 10.63 4.90 11.92
C GLU A 74 10.38 6.11 11.03
N GLY A 75 10.49 7.33 11.57
CA GLY A 75 10.34 8.54 10.77
C GLY A 75 8.91 9.04 10.60
N VAL A 76 7.94 8.47 11.34
CA VAL A 76 6.57 9.00 11.44
C VAL A 76 6.53 10.48 11.83
N ASP A 77 7.44 10.93 12.70
CA ASP A 77 7.56 12.34 13.10
C ASP A 77 8.08 13.25 11.97
N ASN A 78 8.77 12.68 10.98
CA ASN A 78 9.29 13.40 9.82
C ASN A 78 8.31 13.37 8.63
N TYR A 79 7.20 12.65 8.74
CA TYR A 79 6.19 12.58 7.70
C TYR A 79 5.37 13.87 7.67
N ASP A 80 5.49 14.63 6.58
CA ASP A 80 4.68 15.82 6.39
C ASP A 80 3.30 15.47 5.83
N LYS A 81 2.31 15.45 6.71
CA LYS A 81 0.89 15.20 6.40
C LYS A 81 0.25 16.33 5.58
N GLY A 82 0.82 17.54 5.62
CA GLY A 82 0.33 18.71 4.90
C GLY A 82 0.74 18.75 3.42
N ILE A 83 1.72 17.91 3.04
CA ILE A 83 2.18 17.79 1.66
C ILE A 83 1.37 16.70 0.95
N HIS A 84 0.42 17.13 0.11
CA HIS A 84 -0.34 16.27 -0.80
C HIS A 84 0.41 15.94 -2.11
N ASN A 85 1.74 15.80 -2.05
CA ASN A 85 2.57 15.51 -3.22
C ASN A 85 2.68 13.99 -3.46
N THR A 86 3.41 13.64 -4.51
CA THR A 86 3.85 12.29 -4.83
C THR A 86 4.60 11.64 -3.66
N LEU A 87 4.10 10.49 -3.20
CA LEU A 87 4.83 9.57 -2.33
C LEU A 87 5.57 8.54 -3.17
N GLY A 88 6.78 8.21 -2.74
CA GLY A 88 7.53 7.07 -3.28
C GLY A 88 7.38 5.86 -2.38
N LEU A 89 7.22 4.69 -2.98
CA LEU A 89 7.28 3.42 -2.27
C LEU A 89 8.37 2.56 -2.90
N LEU A 90 9.16 1.89 -2.07
CA LEU A 90 10.15 0.92 -2.50
C LEU A 90 9.87 -0.42 -1.82
N LEU A 91 9.51 -1.41 -2.63
CA LEU A 91 9.42 -2.81 -2.20
C LEU A 91 10.73 -3.50 -2.59
N ASP A 92 11.53 -3.81 -1.58
CA ASP A 92 12.77 -4.57 -1.72
C ASP A 92 12.54 -5.97 -1.15
N LEU A 93 12.38 -6.95 -2.05
CA LEU A 93 12.11 -8.34 -1.67
C LEU A 93 13.36 -9.09 -1.20
N ASP A 94 14.57 -8.60 -1.51
CA ASP A 94 15.81 -9.21 -1.04
C ASP A 94 16.04 -8.89 0.43
N SER A 95 15.78 -7.65 0.85
CA SER A 95 15.77 -7.27 2.27
C SER A 95 14.43 -7.53 2.96
N GLY A 96 13.38 -7.81 2.18
CA GLY A 96 12.03 -8.06 2.66
C GLY A 96 11.35 -6.82 3.25
N THR A 97 11.59 -5.64 2.68
CA THR A 97 11.11 -4.36 3.23
C THR A 97 10.23 -3.58 2.27
N LEU A 98 9.27 -2.85 2.84
CA LEU A 98 8.53 -1.79 2.18
C LEU A 98 8.93 -0.47 2.82
N SER A 99 9.50 0.45 2.04
CA SER A 99 9.95 1.77 2.52
C SER A 99 9.14 2.91 1.93
N LEU A 100 8.92 3.96 2.73
CA LEU A 100 8.28 5.20 2.33
C LEU A 100 9.31 6.26 1.98
N TYR A 101 9.03 6.98 0.90
CA TYR A 101 9.79 8.14 0.46
C TYR A 101 8.86 9.34 0.29
N GLN A 102 9.35 10.52 0.66
CA GLN A 102 8.69 11.79 0.38
C GLN A 102 9.76 12.77 -0.13
N ASN A 103 9.46 13.50 -1.20
CA ASN A 103 10.39 14.44 -1.84
C ASN A 103 11.76 13.81 -2.19
N GLY A 104 11.77 12.54 -2.59
CA GLY A 104 12.98 11.80 -2.97
C GLY A 104 13.85 11.32 -1.80
N GLN A 105 13.45 11.56 -0.55
CA GLN A 105 14.16 11.10 0.65
C GLN A 105 13.45 9.92 1.28
N LYS A 106 14.20 8.90 1.73
CA LYS A 106 13.65 7.80 2.52
C LYS A 106 13.24 8.35 3.89
N LEU A 107 11.96 8.21 4.23
CA LEU A 107 11.46 8.55 5.57
C LEU A 107 11.65 7.38 6.55
N GLY A 108 11.36 6.16 6.09
CA GLY A 108 11.47 4.97 6.92
C GLY A 108 10.94 3.71 6.25
N THR A 109 10.91 2.64 7.03
CA THR A 109 10.53 1.29 6.64
C THR A 109 9.15 1.00 7.22
N LEU A 110 8.15 1.06 6.35
CA LEU A 110 6.76 0.82 6.70
C LEU A 110 6.53 -0.58 7.22
N LYS A 111 7.17 -1.59 6.60
CA LYS A 111 7.04 -2.99 7.03
C LYS A 111 8.24 -3.81 6.59
N ASP A 112 8.58 -4.81 7.39
CA ASP A 112 9.61 -5.82 7.14
C ASP A 112 9.00 -7.22 6.91
N ARG A 113 9.85 -8.21 6.63
CA ARG A 113 9.46 -9.63 6.43
C ARG A 113 8.47 -9.84 5.29
N LEU A 114 8.47 -8.95 4.29
CA LEU A 114 7.75 -9.20 3.04
C LEU A 114 8.52 -10.22 2.21
N ALA A 115 7.84 -11.24 1.70
CA ALA A 115 8.46 -12.29 0.88
C ALA A 115 7.51 -12.76 -0.22
N GLY A 116 8.06 -13.38 -1.27
CA GLY A 116 7.28 -13.85 -2.41
C GLY A 116 6.85 -12.71 -3.34
N VAL A 117 5.58 -12.70 -3.75
CA VAL A 117 5.07 -11.75 -4.76
C VAL A 117 4.00 -10.81 -4.23
N TYR A 118 4.01 -9.58 -4.73
CA TYR A 118 3.05 -8.52 -4.40
C TYR A 118 2.70 -7.68 -5.64
N CYS A 119 1.53 -7.05 -5.58
CA CYS A 119 1.06 -5.98 -6.46
C CYS A 119 1.05 -4.66 -5.68
N TRP A 120 1.23 -3.55 -6.39
CA TRP A 120 0.95 -2.21 -5.84
C TRP A 120 -0.55 -1.98 -5.77
N ILE A 121 -1.00 -1.31 -4.70
CA ILE A 121 -2.40 -0.95 -4.49
C ILE A 121 -2.52 0.49 -4.00
N ALA A 122 -3.58 1.14 -4.43
CA ALA A 122 -4.06 2.40 -3.87
C ALA A 122 -5.58 2.25 -3.62
N SER A 123 -6.05 2.74 -2.47
CA SER A 123 -7.45 2.65 -2.07
C SER A 123 -7.97 4.02 -1.66
N PHE A 124 -9.20 4.33 -2.08
CA PHE A 124 -9.89 5.58 -1.86
C PHE A 124 -11.22 5.30 -1.17
N VAL A 125 -11.34 5.67 0.09
CA VAL A 125 -12.66 5.73 0.73
C VAL A 125 -13.07 7.19 0.70
N VAL A 126 -14.03 7.53 -0.17
CA VAL A 126 -14.56 8.89 -0.31
C VAL A 126 -16.02 8.93 0.13
N SER A 127 -16.40 9.93 0.92
CA SER A 127 -17.82 10.17 1.19
C SER A 127 -18.50 10.64 -0.10
N ARG A 128 -19.79 10.29 -0.26
CA ARG A 128 -20.59 10.69 -1.45
C ARG A 128 -20.68 12.22 -1.65
N SER A 129 -20.33 13.03 -0.64
CA SER A 129 -20.33 14.49 -0.66
C SER A 129 -18.99 15.12 -1.09
N MET A 130 -17.88 14.37 -1.08
CA MET A 130 -16.55 14.91 -1.44
C MET A 130 -16.24 14.74 -2.93
N ALA A 131 -15.48 15.70 -3.47
CA ALA A 131 -15.00 15.70 -4.85
C ALA A 131 -14.15 14.45 -5.14
N MET A 132 -14.15 14.03 -6.41
CA MET A 132 -13.36 12.90 -6.90
C MET A 132 -11.87 13.12 -6.62
N GLY A 133 -11.26 12.22 -5.83
CA GLY A 133 -9.81 12.08 -5.76
C GLY A 133 -9.31 11.29 -6.96
N SER A 134 -8.07 11.56 -7.38
CA SER A 134 -7.37 10.75 -8.37
C SER A 134 -5.98 10.39 -7.84
N ALA A 135 -5.46 9.24 -8.25
CA ALA A 135 -4.04 8.93 -8.13
C ALA A 135 -3.55 8.30 -9.42
N SER A 136 -2.28 8.52 -9.71
CA SER A 136 -1.51 7.75 -10.68
C SER A 136 -0.47 6.93 -9.92
N ILE A 137 -0.21 5.72 -10.41
CA ILE A 137 0.93 4.91 -9.97
C ILE A 137 1.92 4.90 -11.12
N GLU A 138 3.11 5.44 -10.86
CA GLU A 138 4.19 5.52 -11.83
C GLU A 138 5.38 4.70 -11.34
N ARG A 139 6.02 3.99 -12.26
CA ARG A 139 7.29 3.33 -11.94
C ARG A 139 8.40 4.38 -12.00
N GLY A 140 9.32 4.35 -11.04
CA GLY A 140 10.42 5.31 -10.90
C GLY A 140 11.51 5.29 -12.00
N TYR A 141 11.23 4.78 -13.21
CA TYR A 141 12.20 4.71 -14.31
C TYR A 141 12.45 6.05 -15.02
N ASN A 142 11.86 7.16 -14.55
CA ASN A 142 12.03 8.48 -15.15
C ASN A 142 13.31 9.22 -14.66
N VAL A 143 14.21 8.55 -13.95
CA VAL A 143 15.58 9.07 -13.76
C VAL A 143 16.36 8.82 -15.06
N ILE A 144 16.14 9.67 -16.05
CA ILE A 144 17.10 9.84 -17.14
C ILE A 144 18.45 10.14 -16.52
N ASP A 145 19.45 9.31 -16.83
CA ASP A 145 20.85 9.51 -16.48
C ASP A 145 21.22 10.97 -16.78
N ALA A 146 21.29 11.78 -15.73
CA ALA A 146 21.76 13.15 -15.83
C ALA A 146 23.25 13.09 -16.14
N GLN A 147 23.55 13.15 -17.43
CA GLN A 147 24.80 13.60 -18.06
C GLN A 147 26.09 13.04 -17.43
N ALA A 148 26.62 11.99 -18.06
CA ALA A 148 28.07 11.80 -18.07
C ALA A 148 28.70 13.00 -18.80
N ASN A 149 29.46 13.82 -18.06
CA ASN A 149 30.39 14.81 -18.59
C ASN A 149 31.51 14.14 -19.40
#